data_AF-A0A1V9DEY6-F1
#
_entry.id   AF-A0A1V9DEY6-F1
#
_cell.length_a   1.000
_cell.length_b   1.000
_cell.length_c   1.000
_cell.angle_alpha   90.00
_cell.angle_beta   90.00
_cell.angle_gamma   90.00
#
_symmetry.space_group_name_H-M   'P 1'
#
loop_
_entity.id
_entity.type
_entity.pdbx_description
1 polymer ?
#
loop_
_entity_poly.entity_id
_entity_poly.type
_entity_poly.pdbx_seq_one_letter_code
_entity_poly.pdbx_strand_id
1 'polypeptide(L)'
;MTLALRLGRTLHELKSSLTASELRMWIEYDRLNPVSDRRGDIQAAQIATAVLNSQGAKVKMEDVLLQWQEPDPVEESSGLEDFFAALAG
;
A
#
# COMPACT_ATOMS: atom_id res chain seq x y z
N MET A 1 6.14 0.59 -9.51
CA MET A 1 7.56 0.42 -9.94
C MET A 1 8.20 -0.84 -9.36
N THR A 2 7.71 -1.35 -8.23
CA THR A 2 8.30 -2.45 -7.47
C THR A 2 8.44 -3.77 -8.21
N LEU A 3 7.54 -4.08 -9.15
CA LEU A 3 7.62 -5.29 -9.98
C LEU A 3 8.90 -5.35 -10.83
N ALA A 4 9.30 -4.24 -11.46
CA ALA A 4 10.51 -4.18 -12.28
C ALA A 4 11.76 -4.47 -11.43
N LEU A 5 11.84 -3.83 -10.26
CA LEU A 5 12.93 -4.03 -9.30
C LEU A 5 13.03 -5.47 -8.82
N ARG A 6 11.89 -6.11 -8.51
CA ARG A 6 11.85 -7.52 -8.07
C ARG A 6 12.24 -8.51 -9.16
N LEU A 7 11.99 -8.18 -10.43
CA LEU A 7 12.44 -8.98 -11.57
C LEU A 7 13.90 -8.69 -11.98
N GLY A 8 14.57 -7.73 -11.32
CA GLY A 8 15.92 -7.29 -11.67
C GLY A 8 15.99 -6.63 -13.04
N ARG A 9 14.88 -6.05 -13.51
CA ARG A 9 14.74 -5.45 -14.84
C ARG A 9 14.50 -3.96 -14.74
N THR A 10 14.86 -3.24 -15.79
CA THR A 10 14.49 -1.82 -15.90
C THR A 10 13.00 -1.69 -16.24
N LEU A 11 12.39 -0.53 -15.93
CA LEU A 11 11.01 -0.24 -16.35
C LEU A 11 10.84 -0.29 -17.87
N HIS A 12 11.89 0.09 -18.61
CA HIS A 12 11.90 0.07 -20.06
C HIS A 12 11.80 -1.38 -20.58
N GLU A 13 12.66 -2.27 -20.08
CA GLU A 13 12.61 -3.70 -20.41
C GLU A 13 11.28 -4.35 -20.03
N LEU A 14 10.71 -3.95 -18.89
CA LEU A 14 9.41 -4.46 -18.45
C LEU A 14 8.31 -4.05 -19.43
N LYS A 15 8.28 -2.79 -19.86
CA LYS A 15 7.29 -2.28 -20.83
C LYS A 15 7.45 -2.91 -22.22
N SER A 16 8.66 -3.26 -22.64
CA SER A 16 8.89 -3.88 -23.94
C SER A 16 8.62 -5.39 -23.93
N SER A 17 8.75 -6.06 -22.79
CA SER A 17 8.64 -7.53 -22.69
C SER A 17 7.31 -8.05 -22.17
N LEU A 18 6.56 -7.26 -21.38
CA LEU A 18 5.26 -7.68 -20.84
C LEU A 18 4.11 -7.09 -21.62
N THR A 19 3.11 -7.94 -21.88
CA THR A 19 1.84 -7.50 -22.46
C THR A 19 1.01 -6.74 -21.42
N ALA A 20 0.07 -5.91 -21.88
CA ALA A 20 -0.82 -5.15 -20.98
C ALA A 20 -1.70 -6.07 -20.10
N SER A 21 -2.10 -7.23 -20.61
CA SER A 21 -2.87 -8.23 -19.87
C SER A 21 -2.05 -8.85 -18.74
N GLU A 22 -0.80 -9.22 -18.98
CA GLU A 22 0.09 -9.73 -17.94
C GLU A 22 0.40 -8.67 -16.89
N LEU A 23 0.67 -7.43 -17.30
CA LEU A 23 0.87 -6.33 -16.37
C LEU A 23 -0.36 -6.15 -15.46
N ARG A 24 -1.58 -6.27 -16.00
CA ARG A 24 -2.82 -6.23 -15.21
C ARG A 24 -2.90 -7.39 -14.21
N MET A 25 -2.57 -8.62 -14.62
CA MET A 25 -2.53 -9.76 -13.70
C MET A 25 -1.52 -9.55 -12.56
N TRP A 26 -0.36 -8.96 -12.87
CA TRP A 26 0.63 -8.62 -11.85
C TRP A 26 0.13 -7.56 -10.86
N ILE A 27 -0.61 -6.55 -11.33
CA ILE A 27 -1.21 -5.54 -10.46
C ILE A 27 -2.22 -6.19 -9.51
N GLU A 28 -3.08 -7.09 -10.00
CA GLU A 28 -4.03 -7.81 -9.14
C GLU A 28 -3.32 -8.76 -8.17
N TYR A 29 -2.26 -9.42 -8.61
CA TYR A 29 -1.46 -10.28 -7.74
C TYR A 29 -0.80 -9.50 -6.61
N ASP A 30 -0.23 -8.32 -6.88
CA ASP A 30 0.39 -7.46 -5.86
C ASP A 30 -0.62 -6.93 -4.82
N ARG A 31 -1.89 -6.78 -5.21
CA ARG A 31 -2.98 -6.47 -4.26
C ARG A 31 -3.29 -7.62 -3.30
N LEU A 32 -3.26 -8.86 -3.79
CA LEU A 32 -3.57 -10.05 -2.99
C LEU A 32 -2.41 -10.49 -2.10
N ASN A 33 -1.19 -10.46 -2.67
CA ASN A 33 0.02 -10.80 -1.96
C ASN A 33 1.08 -9.74 -2.30
N PRO A 34 1.28 -8.73 -1.44
CA PRO A 34 2.24 -7.68 -1.71
C PRO A 34 3.62 -8.30 -1.92
N VAL A 35 4.08 -8.26 -3.17
CA VAL A 35 5.42 -8.76 -3.56
C VAL A 35 6.48 -7.73 -3.24
N SER A 36 6.04 -6.52 -2.89
CA SER A 36 6.85 -5.38 -2.50
C SER A 36 7.43 -5.48 -1.08
N ASP A 37 8.24 -4.48 -0.76
CA ASP A 37 8.90 -4.31 0.54
C ASP A 37 7.90 -4.15 1.69
N ARG A 38 6.63 -3.86 1.37
CA ARG A 38 5.51 -3.81 2.32
C ARG A 38 5.38 -5.10 3.14
N ARG A 39 5.63 -6.27 2.56
CA ARG A 39 5.59 -7.53 3.32
C ARG A 39 6.71 -7.59 4.37
N GLY A 40 7.89 -7.09 4.04
CA GLY A 40 9.01 -6.96 4.97
C GLY A 40 8.67 -5.99 6.10
N ASP A 41 8.09 -4.83 5.77
CA ASP A 41 7.66 -3.84 6.75
C ASP A 41 6.61 -4.39 7.72
N ILE A 42 5.63 -5.15 7.22
CA ILE A 42 4.63 -5.82 8.07
C ILE A 42 5.29 -6.83 9.00
N GLN A 43 6.21 -7.66 8.51
CA GLN A 43 6.92 -8.63 9.34
C GLN A 43 7.78 -7.93 10.40
N ALA A 44 8.49 -6.86 10.03
CA ALA A 44 9.28 -6.07 10.96
C ALA A 44 8.39 -5.44 12.04
N ALA A 45 7.25 -4.87 11.66
CA ALA A 45 6.28 -4.30 12.59
C ALA A 45 5.71 -5.37 13.54
N GLN A 46 5.42 -6.59 13.05
CA GLN A 46 4.98 -7.71 13.89
C GLN A 46 6.03 -8.06 14.96
N ILE A 47 7.29 -8.22 14.56
CA ILE A 47 8.39 -8.55 15.48
C ILE A 47 8.59 -7.42 16.48
N ALA A 48 8.67 -6.17 16.02
CA ALA A 48 8.86 -5.01 16.88
C ALA A 48 7.71 -4.84 17.88
N THR A 49 6.46 -5.04 17.45
CA THR A 49 5.28 -5.02 18.34
C THR A 49 5.36 -6.09 19.41
N ALA A 50 5.74 -7.33 19.05
CA ALA A 50 5.90 -8.41 20.01
C ALA A 50 7.00 -8.10 21.04
N VAL A 51 8.14 -7.56 20.58
CA VAL A 51 9.26 -7.17 21.46
C VAL A 51 8.85 -6.03 22.40
N LEU A 52 8.23 -4.97 21.90
CA LEU A 52 7.77 -3.84 22.73
C LEU A 52 6.73 -4.30 23.75
N ASN A 53 5.78 -5.14 23.34
CA ASN A 53 4.74 -5.65 24.23
C ASN A 53 5.31 -6.60 25.30
N SER A 54 6.34 -7.37 24.97
CA SER A 54 7.05 -8.21 25.96
C SER A 54 7.80 -7.40 27.03
N GLN A 55 8.16 -6.14 26.73
CA GLN A 55 8.80 -5.22 27.67
C GLN A 55 7.77 -4.40 28.49
N GLY A 56 6.47 -4.68 28.32
CA GLY A 56 5.39 -4.01 29.05
C GLY A 56 4.82 -2.77 28.37
N ALA A 57 5.27 -2.43 27.16
CA ALA A 57 4.55 -1.47 26.32
C ALA A 57 3.21 -2.06 25.85
N LYS A 58 2.24 -1.22 25.48
CA LYS A 58 0.95 -1.66 24.89
C LYS A 58 0.77 -0.98 23.55
N VAL A 59 1.49 -1.48 22.56
CA VAL A 59 1.54 -0.90 21.22
C VAL A 59 0.77 -1.80 20.26
N LYS A 60 -0.02 -1.21 19.37
CA LYS A 60 -0.69 -1.95 18.28
C LYS A 60 0.27 -2.05 17.10
N MET A 61 0.08 -3.07 16.27
CA MET A 61 0.91 -3.27 15.08
C MET A 61 0.84 -2.07 14.11
N GLU A 62 -0.33 -1.41 14.05
CA GLU A 62 -0.56 -0.21 13.24
C GLU A 62 0.33 0.97 13.64
N ASP A 63 0.65 1.09 14.94
CA ASP A 63 1.47 2.18 15.47
C ASP A 63 2.96 2.00 15.13
N VAL A 64 3.37 0.75 14.84
CA VAL A 64 4.77 0.38 14.55
C VAL A 64 5.00 0.21 13.05
N LEU A 65 3.94 0.15 12.25
CA LEU A 65 4.04 0.01 10.81
C LEU A 65 4.57 1.31 10.19
N LEU A 66 5.63 1.20 9.39
CA LEU A 66 6.23 2.34 8.71
C LEU A 66 5.25 2.92 7.68
N GLN A 67 4.98 4.22 7.82
CA GLN A 67 4.20 4.99 6.86
C GLN A 67 5.16 5.80 5.97
N TRP A 68 5.46 5.27 4.79
CA TRP A 68 6.36 5.91 3.82
C TRP A 68 5.71 7.06 3.05
N GLN A 69 4.38 7.08 3.02
CA GLN A 69 3.58 8.16 2.44
C GLN A 69 2.77 8.77 3.58
N GLU A 70 2.60 10.10 3.56
CA GLU A 70 1.60 10.72 4.42
C GLU A 70 0.23 10.09 4.09
N PRO A 71 -0.57 9.73 5.11
CA PRO A 71 -1.91 9.23 4.85
C PRO A 71 -2.65 10.26 4.00
N ASP A 72 -3.25 9.83 2.89
CA ASP A 72 -4.10 10.70 2.09
C ASP A 72 -5.10 11.37 3.04
N PRO A 73 -5.27 12.70 2.98
CA PRO A 73 -6.27 13.36 3.79
C PRO A 73 -7.59 12.64 3.55
N VAL A 74 -8.25 12.24 4.63
CA VAL A 74 -9.58 11.66 4.56
C VAL A 74 -10.47 12.74 3.97
N GLU A 75 -10.64 12.75 2.65
CA GLU A 75 -11.66 13.58 2.01
C GLU A 75 -12.99 13.07 2.55
N GLU A 76 -13.56 13.82 3.50
CA GLU A 76 -14.95 13.65 3.88
C GLU A 76 -15.77 13.72 2.59
N SER A 77 -16.46 12.64 2.25
CA SER A 77 -17.29 12.51 1.06
C SER A 77 -18.49 13.48 1.02
N SER A 78 -18.58 14.39 2.00
CA SER A 78 -19.59 15.46 2.11
C SER A 78 -19.58 16.39 0.90
N GLY A 79 -18.43 16.61 0.26
CA GLY A 79 -18.32 17.53 -0.87
C GLY A 79 -19.18 17.16 -2.09
N LEU A 80 -19.41 15.87 -2.35
CA LEU A 80 -20.28 15.42 -3.45
C LEU A 80 -21.76 15.52 -3.08
N GLU A 81 -22.10 15.19 -1.84
CA GLU A 81 -23.48 15.28 -1.32
C GLU A 81 -23.93 16.75 -1.25
N ASP A 82 -23.07 17.66 -0.79
CA ASP A 82 -23.31 19.10 -0.76
C ASP A 82 -23.48 19.70 -2.16
N PHE A 83 -22.69 19.22 -3.13
CA PHE A 83 -22.80 19.63 -4.53
C PHE A 83 -24.15 19.23 -5.15
N PHE A 84 -24.61 18.00 -4.90
CA PHE A 84 -25.93 17.56 -5.38
C PHE A 84 -27.07 18.29 -4.66
N ALA A 85 -26.92 18.59 -3.37
CA ALA A 85 -27.90 19.38 -2.63
C ALA A 85 -28.04 20.81 -3.19
N ALA A 86 -26.94 21.44 -3.60
CA ALA A 86 -26.93 22.78 -4.19
C ALA A 86 -27.56 22.85 -5.59
N LEU A 87 -27.56 21.75 -6.35
CA LEU A 87 -28.19 21.69 -7.68
C LEU A 87 -29.70 21.40 -7.63
N ALA A 88 -30.18 20.84 -6.51
CA ALA A 88 -31.57 20.47 -6.30
C ALA A 88 -32.43 21.58 -5.67
N GLY A 89 -31.83 22.71 -5.28
CA GLY A 89 -32.50 23.92 -4.77
C GLY A 89 -32.51 25.04 -5.78
#